data_AF-A0A9E6J9E5-F1
#
_entry.id   AF-A0A9E6J9E5-F1
#
_cell.length_a   1.000
_cell.length_b   1.000
_cell.length_c   1.000
_cell.angle_alpha   90.00
_cell.angle_beta   90.00
_cell.angle_gamma   90.00
#
_symmetry.space_group_name_H-M   'P 1'
#
loop_
_entity.id
_entity.type
_entity.pdbx_description
1 polymer ?
#
loop_
_entity_poly.entity_id
_entity_poly.type
_entity_poly.pdbx_seq_one_letter_code
_entity_poly.pdbx_strand_id
1 'polypeptide(L)'
;MSGQPLDIWQGPWNCVLDKQTGLLWEVKTDSENIHDSYWSYSWFDGERGVPDRGDCFFNEGRCDSFDHVTRTNAESLCGRNDWRVPTTDELTTLINLSVPNGQAKISSGFFPRVRKGDYWSSDHSIPLRGFYARLGDGANAVDFRDGQVKTLPYRNAAFLILVTQWE
;
A
#
# COMPACT_ATOMS: atom_id res chain seq x y z
N MET A 1 -6.53 -4.48 -24.36
CA MET A 1 -6.57 -5.92 -23.99
C MET A 1 -7.45 -6.02 -22.75
N SER A 2 -8.62 -6.66 -22.86
CA SER A 2 -9.51 -6.88 -21.71
C SER A 2 -8.96 -8.05 -20.89
N GLY A 3 -8.68 -7.86 -19.60
CA GLY A 3 -8.28 -8.94 -18.71
C GLY A 3 -9.38 -9.98 -18.54
N GLN A 4 -9.03 -11.26 -18.45
CA GLN A 4 -9.97 -12.33 -18.11
C GLN A 4 -9.83 -12.70 -16.61
N PRO A 5 -10.94 -13.00 -15.91
CA PRO A 5 -10.88 -13.56 -14.57
C PRO A 5 -10.18 -14.92 -14.60
N LEU A 6 -9.17 -15.11 -13.76
CA LEU A 6 -8.44 -16.37 -13.63
C LEU A 6 -8.80 -17.05 -12.28
N ASP A 7 -8.69 -18.38 -12.24
CA ASP A 7 -9.06 -19.18 -11.07
C ASP A 7 -8.05 -18.98 -9.94
N ILE A 8 -8.47 -19.03 -8.67
CA ILE A 8 -7.59 -18.74 -7.51
C ILE A 8 -6.33 -19.65 -7.46
N TRP A 9 -6.37 -20.80 -8.14
CA TRP A 9 -5.29 -21.80 -8.18
C TRP A 9 -4.27 -21.61 -9.31
N GLN A 10 -4.48 -20.69 -10.25
CA GLN A 10 -3.55 -20.45 -11.37
C GLN A 10 -2.47 -19.38 -11.05
N GLY A 11 -2.32 -19.01 -9.76
CA GLY A 11 -1.36 -18.01 -9.32
C GLY A 11 0.11 -18.45 -9.44
N PRO A 12 1.06 -17.54 -9.12
CA PRO A 12 0.85 -16.27 -8.43
C PRO A 12 0.26 -15.16 -9.31
N TRP A 13 -0.67 -14.39 -8.75
CA TRP A 13 -1.28 -13.22 -9.38
C TRP A 13 -0.54 -11.95 -8.99
N ASN A 14 -0.35 -11.05 -9.95
CA ASN A 14 0.18 -9.72 -9.66
C ASN A 14 -0.92 -8.76 -9.15
N CYS A 15 -2.19 -9.08 -9.38
CA CYS A 15 -3.33 -8.28 -8.93
C CYS A 15 -4.54 -9.13 -8.53
N VAL A 16 -5.37 -8.62 -7.63
CA VAL A 16 -6.63 -9.25 -7.19
C VAL A 16 -7.79 -8.27 -7.35
N LEU A 17 -8.88 -8.73 -7.98
CA LEU A 17 -10.12 -7.99 -8.09
C LEU A 17 -10.99 -8.24 -6.86
N ASP A 18 -11.29 -7.19 -6.11
CA ASP A 18 -12.34 -7.18 -5.11
C ASP A 18 -13.70 -6.90 -5.79
N LYS A 19 -14.51 -7.94 -5.95
CA LYS A 19 -15.83 -7.84 -6.58
C LYS A 19 -16.86 -7.08 -5.75
N GLN A 20 -16.64 -6.87 -4.46
CA GLN A 20 -17.58 -6.14 -3.61
C GLN A 20 -17.42 -4.64 -3.80
N THR A 21 -16.18 -4.18 -3.92
CA THR A 21 -15.84 -2.76 -4.05
C THR A 21 -15.59 -2.31 -5.49
N GLY A 22 -15.34 -3.25 -6.41
CA GLY A 22 -14.94 -2.92 -7.79
C GLY A 22 -13.47 -2.48 -7.91
N LEU A 23 -12.68 -2.69 -6.86
CA LEU A 23 -11.28 -2.27 -6.80
C LEU A 23 -10.36 -3.40 -7.25
N LEU A 24 -9.37 -3.05 -8.04
CA LEU A 24 -8.25 -3.92 -8.39
C LEU A 24 -7.05 -3.56 -7.50
N TRP A 25 -6.54 -4.55 -6.78
CA TRP A 25 -5.46 -4.39 -5.82
C TRP A 25 -4.15 -4.99 -6.33
N GLU A 26 -3.04 -4.32 -6.03
CA GLU A 26 -1.70 -4.87 -6.21
C GLU A 26 -1.49 -6.06 -5.26
N VAL A 27 -0.87 -7.13 -5.75
CA VAL A 27 -0.38 -8.22 -4.91
C VAL A 27 1.14 -8.11 -4.77
N LYS A 28 1.61 -7.89 -3.54
CA LYS A 28 3.05 -7.78 -3.25
C LYS A 28 3.77 -9.11 -3.50
N THR A 29 5.05 -9.02 -3.80
CA THR A 29 5.93 -10.15 -4.11
C THR A 29 7.10 -10.27 -3.10
N ASP A 30 8.01 -11.19 -3.38
CA ASP A 30 9.27 -11.45 -2.65
C ASP A 30 10.33 -11.66 -3.74
N SER A 31 10.63 -10.59 -4.47
CA SER A 31 11.34 -10.60 -5.76
C SER A 31 12.37 -9.49 -5.90
N GLU A 32 12.59 -8.70 -4.86
CA GLU A 32 13.52 -7.58 -4.76
C GLU A 32 13.32 -6.47 -5.83
N ASN A 33 12.24 -6.54 -6.61
CA ASN A 33 11.82 -5.51 -7.56
C ASN A 33 10.90 -4.49 -6.88
N ILE A 34 10.34 -3.53 -7.63
CA ILE A 34 9.51 -2.46 -7.05
C ILE A 34 8.27 -2.95 -6.29
N HIS A 35 7.83 -4.19 -6.50
CA HIS A 35 6.65 -4.79 -5.88
C HIS A 35 6.97 -5.66 -4.65
N ASP A 36 8.22 -5.66 -4.19
CA ASP A 36 8.60 -6.45 -3.02
C ASP A 36 7.88 -5.97 -1.74
N SER A 37 7.40 -6.95 -0.97
CA SER A 37 6.75 -6.74 0.31
C SER A 37 7.64 -6.19 1.43
N TYR A 38 8.98 -6.31 1.30
CA TYR A 38 9.92 -5.79 2.29
C TYR A 38 10.22 -4.30 2.13
N TRP A 39 9.82 -3.69 1.01
CA TRP A 39 10.04 -2.27 0.81
C TRP A 39 9.11 -1.42 1.65
N SER A 40 9.69 -0.36 2.19
CA SER A 40 8.97 0.67 2.91
C SER A 40 9.21 2.02 2.26
N TYR A 41 8.25 2.90 2.42
CA TYR A 41 8.19 4.17 1.71
C TYR A 41 7.86 5.26 2.72
N SER A 42 8.43 6.44 2.51
CA SER A 42 7.89 7.65 3.12
C SER A 42 6.69 8.17 2.35
N TRP A 43 5.85 8.95 3.02
CA TRP A 43 4.68 9.52 2.38
C TRP A 43 5.07 10.81 1.66
N PHE A 44 4.84 10.82 0.35
CA PHE A 44 5.04 11.97 -0.54
C PHE A 44 4.11 11.80 -1.75
N ASP A 45 3.39 12.85 -2.15
CA ASP A 45 2.45 12.81 -3.29
C ASP A 45 2.94 13.59 -4.52
N GLY A 46 4.18 14.11 -4.48
CA GLY A 46 4.73 14.99 -5.50
C GLY A 46 4.73 16.47 -5.10
N GLU A 47 3.89 16.86 -4.14
CA GLU A 47 3.77 18.24 -3.65
C GLU A 47 3.96 18.34 -2.12
N ARG A 48 3.31 17.44 -1.38
CA ARG A 48 3.29 17.36 0.08
C ARG A 48 3.98 16.09 0.55
N GLY A 49 4.48 16.16 1.78
CA GLY A 49 5.14 15.04 2.43
C GLY A 49 6.65 15.17 2.46
N VAL A 50 7.34 14.06 2.68
CA VAL A 50 8.81 14.02 2.74
C VAL A 50 9.29 12.92 1.79
N PRO A 51 10.01 13.27 0.71
CA PRO A 51 10.53 12.28 -0.22
C PRO A 51 11.68 11.51 0.42
N ASP A 52 11.92 10.30 -0.11
CA ASP A 52 13.12 9.52 0.12
C ASP A 52 13.49 9.23 1.58
N ARG A 53 12.51 8.78 2.39
CA ARG A 53 12.74 8.33 3.78
C ARG A 53 12.31 6.88 4.04
N GLY A 54 11.98 6.14 3.00
CA GLY A 54 11.75 4.70 3.05
C GLY A 54 13.04 3.88 2.95
N ASP A 55 12.86 2.57 2.84
CA ASP A 55 13.93 1.58 2.59
C ASP A 55 13.50 0.67 1.44
N CYS A 56 14.14 0.87 0.30
CA CYS A 56 13.92 0.12 -0.93
C CYS A 56 15.26 -0.04 -1.67
N PHE A 57 15.72 -1.28 -1.85
CA PHE A 57 17.10 -1.55 -2.29
C PHE A 57 17.30 -1.49 -3.82
N PHE A 58 16.21 -1.54 -4.59
CA PHE A 58 16.28 -1.61 -6.05
C PHE A 58 16.80 -0.33 -6.72
N ASN A 59 16.94 0.77 -5.97
CA ASN A 59 17.54 2.01 -6.43
C ASN A 59 18.02 2.86 -5.24
N GLU A 60 19.23 3.43 -5.31
CA GLU A 60 19.65 4.40 -4.31
C GLU A 60 18.80 5.67 -4.42
N GLY A 61 18.05 5.95 -3.36
CA GLY A 61 17.10 7.06 -3.29
C GLY A 61 15.77 6.79 -4.00
N ARG A 62 14.77 7.59 -3.64
CA ARG A 62 13.37 7.59 -4.12
C ARG A 62 12.47 6.53 -3.47
N CYS A 63 12.70 6.20 -2.21
CA CYS A 63 11.81 5.30 -1.47
C CYS A 63 10.64 6.08 -0.84
N ASP A 64 9.76 6.60 -1.70
CA ASP A 64 8.53 7.29 -1.30
C ASP A 64 7.31 6.86 -2.15
N SER A 65 6.11 7.19 -1.67
CA SER A 65 4.86 6.76 -2.30
C SER A 65 4.68 7.28 -3.72
N PHE A 66 5.15 8.49 -4.02
CA PHE A 66 5.02 9.07 -5.36
C PHE A 66 5.88 8.31 -6.38
N ASP A 67 7.13 7.97 -6.03
CA ASP A 67 7.99 7.17 -6.88
C ASP A 67 7.41 5.76 -7.11
N HIS A 68 6.90 5.09 -6.07
CA HIS A 68 6.31 3.76 -6.20
C HIS A 68 5.10 3.74 -7.13
N VAL A 69 4.19 4.72 -6.98
CA VAL A 69 3.03 4.89 -7.87
C VAL A 69 3.47 5.16 -9.31
N THR A 70 4.41 6.09 -9.49
CA THR A 70 4.90 6.49 -10.82
C THR A 70 5.51 5.30 -11.57
N ARG A 71 6.33 4.49 -10.90
CA ARG A 71 6.96 3.32 -11.51
C ARG A 71 5.96 2.22 -11.83
N THR A 72 5.04 1.93 -10.90
CA THR A 72 3.99 0.93 -11.13
C THR A 72 3.13 1.30 -12.35
N ASN A 73 2.81 2.59 -12.51
CA ASN A 73 2.08 3.07 -13.68
C ASN A 73 2.89 3.00 -14.97
N ALA A 74 4.21 3.27 -14.92
CA ALA A 74 5.10 3.11 -16.06
C ALA A 74 5.23 1.65 -16.51
N GLU A 75 5.24 0.69 -15.58
CA GLU A 75 5.24 -0.75 -15.87
C GLU A 75 3.90 -1.27 -16.38
N SER A 76 2.83 -0.46 -16.27
CA SER A 76 1.47 -0.87 -16.61
C SER A 76 1.06 -2.16 -15.91
N LEU A 77 1.31 -2.27 -14.60
CA LEU A 77 1.02 -3.47 -13.81
C LEU A 77 -0.42 -3.94 -14.05
N CYS A 78 -0.59 -5.21 -14.43
CA CYS A 78 -1.87 -5.81 -14.81
C CYS A 78 -2.63 -5.07 -15.93
N GLY A 79 -1.90 -4.39 -16.82
CA GLY A 79 -2.45 -3.60 -17.92
C GLY A 79 -3.05 -2.26 -17.51
N ARG A 80 -2.76 -1.78 -16.30
CA ARG A 80 -3.28 -0.52 -15.73
C ARG A 80 -2.15 0.47 -15.47
N ASN A 81 -2.41 1.75 -15.73
CA ASN A 81 -1.48 2.86 -15.56
C ASN A 81 -2.05 4.01 -14.73
N ASP A 82 -3.12 3.72 -13.98
CA ASP A 82 -3.87 4.62 -13.11
C ASP A 82 -3.88 4.13 -11.65
N TRP A 83 -2.85 3.38 -11.26
CA TRP A 83 -2.60 2.99 -9.88
C TRP A 83 -2.40 4.22 -9.00
N ARG A 84 -2.92 4.14 -7.78
CA ARG A 84 -2.81 5.17 -6.75
C ARG A 84 -2.64 4.55 -5.37
N VAL A 85 -2.21 5.38 -4.42
CA VAL A 85 -2.31 5.05 -3.00
C VAL A 85 -3.81 4.95 -2.62
N PRO A 86 -4.23 3.91 -1.89
CA PRO A 86 -5.60 3.75 -1.43
C PRO A 86 -5.97 4.76 -0.35
N THR A 87 -7.25 5.04 -0.19
CA THR A 87 -7.78 5.82 0.95
C THR A 87 -7.77 4.96 2.24
N THR A 88 -7.97 5.57 3.41
CA THR A 88 -8.09 4.84 4.68
C THR A 88 -9.26 3.87 4.64
N ASP A 89 -10.39 4.28 4.06
CA ASP A 89 -11.60 3.48 3.98
C ASP A 89 -11.38 2.23 3.10
N GLU A 90 -10.73 2.40 1.95
CA GLU A 90 -10.38 1.28 1.06
C GLU A 90 -9.42 0.29 1.71
N LEU A 91 -8.38 0.75 2.41
CA LEU A 91 -7.49 -0.15 3.15
C LEU A 91 -8.23 -0.91 4.26
N THR A 92 -9.17 -0.25 4.92
CA THR A 92 -9.94 -0.84 6.01
C THR A 92 -10.85 -1.96 5.52
N THR A 93 -11.31 -1.96 4.26
CA THR A 93 -12.11 -3.08 3.71
C THR A 93 -11.31 -4.37 3.58
N LEU A 94 -9.97 -4.28 3.52
CA LEU A 94 -9.09 -5.45 3.48
C LEU A 94 -8.87 -6.08 4.86
N ILE A 95 -9.24 -5.39 5.95
CA ILE A 95 -9.00 -5.86 7.32
C ILE A 95 -9.89 -7.05 7.66
N ASN A 96 -9.26 -8.16 8.03
CA ASN A 96 -9.92 -9.36 8.53
C ASN A 96 -9.46 -9.67 9.95
N LEU A 97 -10.29 -9.28 10.93
CA LEU A 97 -10.02 -9.49 12.36
C LEU A 97 -10.17 -10.95 12.80
N SER A 98 -10.76 -11.83 11.99
CA SER A 98 -10.81 -13.27 12.26
C SER A 98 -9.46 -13.96 12.04
N VAL A 99 -8.50 -13.29 11.39
CA VAL A 99 -7.13 -13.79 11.25
C VAL A 99 -6.46 -13.88 12.63
N PRO A 100 -5.79 -15.00 12.99
CA PRO A 100 -5.15 -15.16 14.29
C PRO A 100 -4.11 -14.07 14.62
N ASN A 101 -3.83 -13.90 15.91
CA ASN A 101 -2.76 -13.01 16.36
C ASN A 101 -1.40 -13.49 15.86
N GLY A 102 -0.51 -12.54 15.55
CA GLY A 102 0.81 -12.83 15.01
C GLY A 102 0.87 -12.90 13.48
N GLN A 103 -0.27 -12.87 12.78
CA GLN A 103 -0.36 -12.72 11.32
C GLN A 103 -0.89 -11.33 10.93
N ALA A 104 -0.68 -10.91 9.68
CA ALA A 104 -1.27 -9.68 9.16
C ALA A 104 -2.79 -9.87 9.05
N LYS A 105 -3.59 -8.88 9.47
CA LYS A 105 -5.05 -8.92 9.52
C LYS A 105 -5.67 -8.74 8.13
N ILE A 106 -5.34 -9.62 7.20
CA ILE A 106 -5.81 -9.65 5.81
C ILE A 106 -5.89 -11.09 5.32
N SER A 107 -6.70 -11.36 4.29
CA SER A 107 -6.79 -12.70 3.69
C SER A 107 -5.51 -13.08 2.95
N SER A 108 -4.69 -13.96 3.55
CA SER A 108 -3.43 -14.42 2.95
C SER A 108 -3.61 -15.25 1.67
N GLY A 109 -4.81 -15.76 1.41
CA GLY A 109 -5.13 -16.43 0.14
C GLY A 109 -5.11 -15.49 -1.07
N PHE A 110 -5.42 -14.21 -0.86
CA PHE A 110 -5.36 -13.17 -1.89
C PHE A 110 -4.10 -12.31 -1.78
N PHE A 111 -3.61 -12.11 -0.55
CA PHE A 111 -2.49 -11.23 -0.25
C PHE A 111 -1.35 -11.98 0.48
N PRO A 112 -0.72 -12.97 -0.17
CA PRO A 112 0.19 -13.91 0.48
C PRO A 112 1.48 -13.28 1.02
N ARG A 113 1.87 -12.11 0.52
CA ARG A 113 3.11 -11.42 0.90
C ARG A 113 2.87 -10.12 1.66
N VAL A 114 1.62 -9.78 2.01
CA VAL A 114 1.36 -8.60 2.83
C VAL A 114 1.95 -8.79 4.23
N ARG A 115 2.65 -7.77 4.72
CA ARG A 115 3.37 -7.77 5.98
C ARG A 115 2.48 -7.24 7.10
N LYS A 116 2.92 -7.52 8.32
CA LYS A 116 2.41 -6.84 9.50
C LYS A 116 3.08 -5.47 9.60
N GLY A 117 2.28 -4.42 9.69
CA GLY A 117 2.78 -3.07 9.90
C GLY A 117 1.80 -2.03 9.39
N ASP A 118 2.25 -0.79 9.41
CA ASP A 118 1.44 0.35 8.99
C ASP A 118 1.50 0.45 7.45
N TYR A 119 0.35 0.59 6.79
CA TYR A 119 0.20 0.78 5.36
C TYR A 119 -0.32 2.18 5.07
N TRP A 120 0.41 2.96 4.28
CA TRP A 120 0.04 4.33 3.96
C TRP A 120 -1.29 4.41 3.20
N SER A 121 -2.11 5.39 3.59
CA SER A 121 -3.26 5.84 2.82
C SER A 121 -2.98 7.17 2.12
N SER A 122 -3.85 7.57 1.19
CA SER A 122 -3.86 8.89 0.56
C SER A 122 -4.45 9.98 1.46
N ASP A 123 -5.06 9.64 2.59
CA ASP A 123 -5.68 10.62 3.49
C ASP A 123 -4.59 11.34 4.29
N HIS A 124 -4.37 12.61 3.96
CA HIS A 124 -3.27 13.42 4.47
C HIS A 124 -3.73 14.74 5.08
N SER A 125 -2.77 15.56 5.51
CA SER A 125 -3.01 16.83 6.20
C SER A 125 -3.81 16.69 7.50
N ILE A 126 -3.59 15.56 8.18
CA ILE A 126 -4.25 15.26 9.44
C ILE A 126 -3.35 15.73 10.58
N PRO A 127 -3.84 16.56 11.52
CA PRO A 127 -3.03 17.10 12.60
C PRO A 127 -2.39 16.01 13.47
N LEU A 128 -1.07 16.08 13.64
CA LEU A 128 -0.34 15.19 14.53
C LEU A 128 -0.56 15.57 15.99
N ARG A 129 -0.54 14.57 16.87
CA ARG A 129 -0.76 14.73 18.31
C ARG A 129 0.43 14.23 19.13
N GLY A 130 0.45 14.60 20.42
CA GLY A 130 1.47 14.17 21.36
C GLY A 130 2.87 14.62 20.94
N PHE A 131 3.84 13.71 21.01
CA PHE A 131 5.25 14.00 20.69
C PHE A 131 5.44 14.56 19.28
N TYR A 132 4.61 14.15 18.31
CA TYR A 132 4.74 14.55 16.92
C TYR A 132 4.01 15.85 16.55
N ALA A 133 3.29 16.49 17.48
CA ALA A 133 2.53 17.72 17.19
C ALA A 133 3.39 18.85 16.60
N ARG A 134 4.67 18.92 16.98
CA ARG A 134 5.64 19.90 16.44
C ARG A 134 5.93 19.75 14.94
N LEU A 135 5.61 18.60 14.35
CA LEU A 135 5.78 18.33 12.92
C LEU A 135 4.57 18.80 12.11
N GLY A 136 3.52 19.34 12.75
CA GLY A 136 2.33 19.84 12.08
C GLY A 136 1.34 18.72 11.79
N ASP A 137 1.25 18.33 10.52
CA ASP A 137 0.33 17.31 10.02
C ASP A 137 1.08 16.09 9.44
N GLY A 138 0.31 15.07 9.11
CA GLY A 138 0.78 13.83 8.52
C GLY A 138 -0.30 13.15 7.71
N ALA A 139 -0.07 11.87 7.40
CA ALA A 139 -1.03 11.02 6.71
C ALA A 139 -1.50 9.88 7.60
N ASN A 140 -2.69 9.37 7.29
CA ASN A 140 -3.17 8.15 7.90
C ASN A 140 -2.47 6.94 7.30
N ALA A 141 -2.26 5.95 8.16
CA ALA A 141 -1.89 4.60 7.80
C ALA A 141 -2.78 3.60 8.54
N VAL A 142 -3.07 2.46 7.90
CA VAL A 142 -3.82 1.36 8.52
C VAL A 142 -2.81 0.31 8.98
N ASP A 143 -2.83 -0.04 10.27
CA ASP A 143 -1.95 -1.05 10.83
C ASP A 143 -2.50 -2.45 10.64
N PHE A 144 -1.85 -3.25 9.79
CA PHE A 144 -2.27 -4.62 9.52
C PHE A 144 -1.89 -5.59 10.64
N ARG A 145 -1.31 -5.14 11.76
CA ARG A 145 -1.15 -5.95 12.98
C ARG A 145 -2.48 -6.09 13.74
N ASP A 146 -3.28 -5.03 13.79
CA ASP A 146 -4.46 -4.92 14.67
C ASP A 146 -5.68 -4.24 14.02
N GLY A 147 -5.56 -3.74 12.78
CA GLY A 147 -6.61 -3.07 12.02
C GLY A 147 -6.83 -1.61 12.41
N GLN A 148 -5.95 -1.00 13.21
CA GLN A 148 -6.14 0.37 13.67
C GLN A 148 -5.66 1.41 12.65
N VAL A 149 -6.40 2.51 12.54
CA VAL A 149 -5.96 3.69 11.79
C VAL A 149 -5.07 4.55 12.69
N LYS A 150 -3.93 5.00 12.17
CA LYS A 150 -2.98 5.89 12.86
C LYS A 150 -2.59 7.04 11.97
N THR A 151 -2.43 8.22 12.55
CA THR A 151 -1.80 9.35 11.85
C THR A 151 -0.31 9.35 12.13
N LEU A 152 0.49 9.23 11.09
CA LEU A 152 1.94 9.16 11.16
C LEU A 152 2.57 10.39 10.50
N PRO A 153 3.71 10.89 11.00
CA PRO A 153 4.49 11.90 10.29
C PRO A 153 4.90 11.41 8.90
N TYR A 154 4.86 12.27 7.89
CA TYR A 154 5.18 11.91 6.50
C TYR A 154 6.55 11.24 6.30
N ARG A 155 7.52 11.60 7.16
CA ARG A 155 8.89 11.05 7.15
C ARG A 155 9.01 9.61 7.66
N ASN A 156 7.96 9.02 8.21
CA ASN A 156 8.00 7.65 8.70
C ASN A 156 8.07 6.68 7.52
N ALA A 157 8.77 5.56 7.69
CA ALA A 157 8.74 4.47 6.74
C ALA A 157 7.52 3.58 7.05
N ALA A 158 6.68 3.34 6.05
CA ALA A 158 5.54 2.42 6.13
C ALA A 158 5.36 1.66 4.81
N PHE A 159 4.56 0.60 4.81
CA PHE A 159 4.33 -0.21 3.62
C PHE A 159 3.33 0.46 2.67
N LEU A 160 3.31 -0.02 1.42
CA LEU A 160 2.31 0.35 0.42
C LEU A 160 1.69 -0.90 -0.20
N ILE A 161 0.42 -0.76 -0.58
CA ILE A 161 -0.28 -1.61 -1.51
C ILE A 161 -1.10 -0.67 -2.39
N LEU A 162 -0.94 -0.76 -3.71
CA LEU A 162 -1.63 0.14 -4.62
C LEU A 162 -3.01 -0.39 -5.02
N VAL A 163 -3.88 0.53 -5.42
CA VAL A 163 -5.23 0.24 -5.90
C VAL A 163 -5.51 1.00 -7.18
N THR A 164 -6.37 0.44 -8.02
CA THR A 164 -7.00 1.11 -9.16
C THR A 164 -8.46 0.66 -9.32
N GLN A 165 -9.24 1.38 -10.13
CA GLN A 165 -10.59 0.96 -10.49
C GLN A 165 -10.53 -0.17 -11.52
N TRP A 166 -11.41 -1.16 -11.39
CA TRP A 166 -11.55 -2.21 -12.40
C TRP A 166 -12.32 -1.74 -13.64
N GLU A 167 -13.27 -0.82 -13.48
CA GLU A 167 -14.10 -0.22 -14.55
C GLU A 167 -14.05 1.31 -14.54
#